data_AF-A0A4Q2DS70-F1
#
_entry.id   AF-A0A4Q2DS70-F1
#
_cell.length_a   1.000
_cell.length_b   1.000
_cell.length_c   1.000
_cell.angle_alpha   90.00
_cell.angle_beta   90.00
_cell.angle_gamma   90.00
#
_symmetry.space_group_name_H-M   'P 1'
#
loop_
_entity.id
_entity.type
_entity.pdbx_description
1 polymer ?
#
loop_
_entity_poly.entity_id
_entity_poly.type
_entity_poly.pdbx_seq_one_letter_code
_entity_poly.pdbx_strand_id
1 'polypeptide(L)'
;MRRLVFSLYETGTAGAEAIIYAYVVNTPIFLQTTQPSTDFLAGSIVLNNVKLENVPVAVGVANGAVVLEGGTKNITSWGQGNVYKGDNPSGQFTQGNLPDSPKASSLLDSEGRILGRPQPQYETFLVSYFISVKDYGAKGDGVTDDTKALKKIFKKFAGCKITFFDAGHYIVTDTVFIPAGTRMKQRKPRVVFRVGKPGDVGIVEIRDIVFSTAGSAPGAVIVEWNVKEPTETQAGAGMWDSQIRTCGVSQIGEGRYEDCFAAFLNLHITKQASAYLEATWVWLADHDLDNDGVSQISVYSGRGILSESQGPVWLIGTGSEHHVLYQYRLVGAKDHYMGLIQTESPYYQPTPPPPTPFFPNKSSKYSDPATYDGTSAWALSVQESKDIFIFGAGLYSFFQTYVDCAIARACQSQIANIDRASSVYLFSLSTVGVTSRLASTAKELWTRGITLMGSRQRSLIGVSE
;
A
#
# COMPACT_ATOMS: atom_id res chain seq x y z
N MET A 1 -5.36 21.19 -2.92
CA MET A 1 -6.81 20.97 -2.68
C MET A 1 -6.98 19.50 -2.30
N ARG A 2 -7.94 19.10 -1.46
CA ARG A 2 -8.12 17.69 -1.01
C ARG A 2 -9.62 17.36 -1.02
N ARG A 3 -9.99 16.16 -1.48
CA ARG A 3 -11.37 15.66 -1.70
C ARG A 3 -11.41 14.15 -1.52
N LEU A 4 -12.49 13.63 -0.94
CA LEU A 4 -12.68 12.22 -0.52
C LEU A 4 -14.16 11.80 -0.60
N VAL A 5 -14.44 10.49 -0.75
CA VAL A 5 -15.78 9.86 -0.84
C VAL A 5 -15.81 8.53 -0.06
N PHE A 6 -16.94 8.15 0.54
CA PHE A 6 -17.00 7.13 1.61
C PHE A 6 -18.14 6.13 1.55
N SER A 7 -17.89 4.97 2.18
CA SER A 7 -18.75 3.77 2.28
C SER A 7 -19.18 3.42 3.70
N LEU A 8 -20.45 3.00 3.84
CA LEU A 8 -21.05 2.34 5.02
C LEU A 8 -22.15 1.33 4.61
N TYR A 9 -22.40 0.42 5.55
CA TYR A 9 -23.42 -0.65 5.62
C TYR A 9 -24.85 -0.11 5.85
N GLU A 10 -25.97 -0.82 5.63
CA GLU A 10 -26.21 -2.21 5.20
C GLU A 10 -27.58 -2.30 4.48
N THR A 11 -27.70 -3.04 3.37
CA THR A 11 -28.95 -3.58 2.76
C THR A 11 -28.68 -4.18 1.37
N GLY A 12 -27.59 -3.74 0.71
CA GLY A 12 -26.93 -4.48 -0.37
C GLY A 12 -25.61 -5.10 0.14
N THR A 13 -25.09 -6.11 -0.56
CA THR A 13 -23.88 -6.86 -0.17
C THR A 13 -22.56 -6.16 -0.52
N ALA A 14 -22.57 -5.24 -1.49
CA ALA A 14 -21.40 -4.47 -1.88
C ALA A 14 -21.29 -3.19 -1.05
N GLY A 15 -20.20 -3.05 -0.29
CA GLY A 15 -19.95 -1.86 0.51
C GLY A 15 -19.51 -0.65 -0.33
N ALA A 16 -18.42 -0.80 -1.09
CA ALA A 16 -17.77 0.33 -1.77
C ALA A 16 -17.23 -0.05 -3.14
N GLU A 17 -17.65 0.68 -4.18
CA GLU A 17 -17.11 0.56 -5.53
C GLU A 17 -16.34 1.80 -5.94
N ALA A 18 -15.14 1.61 -6.49
CA ALA A 18 -14.26 2.68 -6.97
C ALA A 18 -13.79 2.35 -8.39
N ILE A 19 -14.38 3.01 -9.39
CA ILE A 19 -14.16 2.72 -10.81
C ILE A 19 -13.46 3.90 -11.47
N ILE A 20 -12.34 3.61 -12.15
CA ILE A 20 -11.51 4.60 -12.81
C ILE A 20 -11.14 4.16 -14.24
N TYR A 21 -11.14 5.09 -15.19
CA TYR A 21 -10.80 4.85 -16.61
C TYR A 21 -11.64 3.79 -17.35
N ALA A 22 -12.83 3.43 -16.83
CA ALA A 22 -13.73 2.51 -17.50
C ALA A 22 -14.30 3.10 -18.81
N TYR A 23 -14.49 2.23 -19.81
CA TYR A 23 -15.17 2.55 -21.06
C TYR A 23 -16.33 1.58 -21.26
N VAL A 24 -17.55 2.10 -21.36
CA VAL A 24 -18.79 1.31 -21.36
C VAL A 24 -19.58 1.64 -22.63
N VAL A 25 -19.97 0.60 -23.37
CA VAL A 25 -20.53 0.73 -24.72
C VAL A 25 -21.81 -0.11 -24.87
N ASN A 26 -22.84 0.43 -25.52
CA ASN A 26 -24.09 -0.27 -25.88
C ASN A 26 -24.75 -1.05 -24.72
N THR A 27 -24.61 -0.56 -23.48
CA THR A 27 -25.02 -1.26 -22.24
C THR A 27 -26.23 -0.55 -21.63
N PRO A 28 -27.36 -1.23 -21.30
CA PRO A 28 -28.57 -0.54 -20.82
C PRO A 28 -28.39 0.28 -19.54
N ILE A 29 -27.66 -0.28 -18.56
CA ILE A 29 -27.33 0.34 -17.28
C ILE A 29 -25.86 0.01 -16.98
N PHE A 30 -25.03 1.01 -16.69
CA PHE A 30 -23.63 0.78 -16.33
C PHE A 30 -23.47 0.25 -14.89
N LEU A 31 -24.02 0.96 -13.90
CA LEU A 31 -23.97 0.56 -12.50
C LEU A 31 -25.39 0.57 -11.90
N GLN A 32 -25.79 -0.53 -11.28
CA GLN A 32 -27.09 -0.69 -10.66
C GLN A 32 -26.95 -1.03 -9.17
N THR A 33 -27.53 -0.23 -8.27
CA THR A 33 -27.65 -0.58 -6.84
C THR A 33 -28.93 -1.40 -6.60
N THR A 34 -28.92 -2.25 -5.58
CA THR A 34 -30.12 -3.03 -5.19
C THR A 34 -31.14 -2.20 -4.42
N GLN A 35 -30.70 -1.12 -3.78
CA GLN A 35 -31.51 -0.22 -2.95
C GLN A 35 -31.11 1.25 -3.22
N PRO A 36 -31.99 2.23 -2.96
CA PRO A 36 -31.64 3.63 -3.02
C PRO A 36 -30.82 4.05 -1.78
N SER A 37 -29.86 4.94 -1.97
CA SER A 37 -29.19 5.67 -0.88
C SER A 37 -29.84 7.06 -0.81
N THR A 38 -30.57 7.37 0.26
CA THR A 38 -31.32 8.64 0.42
C THR A 38 -31.03 9.25 1.78
N ASP A 39 -30.38 10.42 1.80
CA ASP A 39 -29.94 11.19 2.97
C ASP A 39 -28.95 10.48 3.93
N PHE A 40 -28.88 9.14 3.90
CA PHE A 40 -27.83 8.32 4.48
C PHE A 40 -27.15 7.46 3.40
N LEU A 41 -25.96 6.98 3.75
CA LEU A 41 -25.05 6.23 2.90
C LEU A 41 -25.35 4.73 2.95
N ALA A 42 -25.74 4.17 1.80
CA ALA A 42 -25.89 2.73 1.57
C ALA A 42 -25.27 2.38 0.21
N GLY A 43 -24.08 1.77 0.24
CA GLY A 43 -23.27 1.49 -0.96
C GLY A 43 -22.59 2.73 -1.54
N SER A 44 -21.28 2.84 -1.35
CA SER A 44 -20.48 3.92 -1.96
C SER A 44 -20.19 3.64 -3.41
N ILE A 45 -20.21 4.70 -4.23
CA ILE A 45 -19.76 4.67 -5.62
C ILE A 45 -18.80 5.84 -5.84
N VAL A 46 -17.67 5.58 -6.48
CA VAL A 46 -16.81 6.61 -7.07
C VAL A 46 -16.58 6.28 -8.54
N LEU A 47 -16.94 7.19 -9.44
CA LEU A 47 -16.66 7.13 -10.87
C LEU A 47 -15.68 8.24 -11.23
N ASN A 48 -14.53 7.90 -11.82
CA ASN A 48 -13.52 8.88 -12.19
C ASN A 48 -12.97 8.64 -13.61
N ASN A 49 -13.18 9.61 -14.50
CA ASN A 49 -12.92 9.54 -15.94
C ASN A 49 -13.51 8.28 -16.62
N VAL A 50 -14.82 8.07 -16.47
CA VAL A 50 -15.57 6.99 -17.15
C VAL A 50 -16.11 7.50 -18.48
N LYS A 51 -15.83 6.83 -19.60
CA LYS A 51 -16.47 7.09 -20.90
C LYS A 51 -17.69 6.19 -21.07
N LEU A 52 -18.83 6.78 -21.45
CA LEU A 52 -20.06 6.10 -21.84
C LEU A 52 -20.33 6.31 -23.33
N GLU A 53 -20.79 5.28 -24.02
CA GLU A 53 -21.24 5.35 -25.42
C GLU A 53 -22.48 4.48 -25.62
N ASN A 54 -23.62 5.11 -25.93
CA ASN A 54 -24.93 4.47 -26.04
C ASN A 54 -25.33 3.69 -24.76
N VAL A 55 -25.09 4.29 -23.59
CA VAL A 55 -25.42 3.71 -22.27
C VAL A 55 -26.51 4.56 -21.61
N PRO A 56 -27.81 4.22 -21.71
CA PRO A 56 -28.90 5.09 -21.26
C PRO A 56 -28.84 5.51 -19.79
N VAL A 57 -28.45 4.61 -18.88
CA VAL A 57 -28.35 4.88 -17.43
C VAL A 57 -26.91 4.68 -16.97
N ALA A 58 -26.31 5.70 -16.34
CA ALA A 58 -24.96 5.59 -15.78
C ALA A 58 -24.99 4.96 -14.39
N VAL A 59 -25.88 5.45 -13.52
CA VAL A 59 -26.15 4.88 -12.18
C VAL A 59 -27.67 4.82 -11.97
N GLY A 60 -28.20 3.68 -11.55
CA GLY A 60 -29.63 3.52 -11.27
C GLY A 60 -29.90 2.55 -10.11
N VAL A 61 -31.13 2.57 -9.61
CA VAL A 61 -31.63 1.65 -8.57
C VAL A 61 -32.47 0.55 -9.21
N ALA A 62 -32.30 -0.70 -8.75
CA ALA A 62 -33.11 -1.83 -9.18
C ALA A 62 -34.61 -1.56 -9.02
N ASN A 63 -35.36 -1.62 -10.13
CA ASN A 63 -36.79 -1.28 -10.19
C ASN A 63 -37.15 0.13 -9.64
N GLY A 64 -36.17 1.06 -9.62
CA GLY A 64 -36.29 2.37 -8.99
C GLY A 64 -35.81 3.51 -9.90
N ALA A 65 -35.31 4.58 -9.27
CA ALA A 65 -34.91 5.80 -9.96
C ALA A 65 -33.57 5.66 -10.71
N VAL A 66 -33.42 6.46 -11.78
CA VAL A 66 -32.11 6.83 -12.32
C VAL A 66 -31.45 7.83 -11.36
N VAL A 67 -30.25 7.51 -10.89
CA VAL A 67 -29.46 8.35 -9.96
C VAL A 67 -28.47 9.22 -10.73
N LEU A 68 -27.94 8.69 -11.84
CA LEU A 68 -27.17 9.45 -12.82
C LEU A 68 -27.59 9.02 -14.23
N GLU A 69 -28.16 9.96 -14.97
CA GLU A 69 -28.45 9.83 -16.40
C GLU A 69 -27.20 9.41 -17.18
N GLY A 70 -27.37 8.63 -18.24
CA GLY A 70 -26.29 8.18 -19.12
C GLY A 70 -26.18 8.99 -20.42
N GLY A 71 -26.24 8.30 -21.56
CA GLY A 71 -26.04 8.81 -22.92
C GLY A 71 -24.70 8.38 -23.52
N THR A 72 -24.16 9.23 -24.40
CA THR A 72 -22.78 9.14 -24.92
C THR A 72 -22.01 10.35 -24.41
N LYS A 73 -21.17 10.16 -23.39
CA LYS A 73 -20.48 11.26 -22.67
C LYS A 73 -19.34 10.75 -21.79
N ASN A 74 -18.51 11.69 -21.30
CA ASN A 74 -17.51 11.42 -20.27
C ASN A 74 -18.01 11.88 -18.89
N ILE A 75 -17.82 11.04 -17.87
CA ILE A 75 -18.04 11.35 -16.45
C ILE A 75 -16.66 11.61 -15.83
N THR A 76 -16.27 12.89 -15.71
CA THR A 76 -14.94 13.28 -15.22
C THR A 76 -14.72 12.83 -13.77
N SER A 77 -15.68 13.11 -12.88
CA SER A 77 -15.66 12.70 -11.48
C SER A 77 -17.07 12.76 -10.91
N TRP A 78 -17.59 11.67 -10.36
CA TRP A 78 -18.92 11.56 -9.77
C TRP A 78 -18.90 10.58 -8.59
N GLY A 79 -19.77 10.76 -7.59
CA GLY A 79 -19.84 9.84 -6.48
C GLY A 79 -21.19 9.81 -5.76
N GLN A 80 -21.45 8.66 -5.14
CA GLN A 80 -22.49 8.41 -4.16
C GLN A 80 -21.84 8.16 -2.81
N GLY A 81 -22.24 8.91 -1.79
CA GLY A 81 -21.85 8.73 -0.41
C GLY A 81 -21.43 10.02 0.28
N ASN A 82 -20.88 9.90 1.49
CA ASN A 82 -20.45 11.06 2.26
C ASN A 82 -19.16 11.65 1.66
N VAL A 83 -19.05 12.98 1.61
CA VAL A 83 -17.93 13.74 1.04
C VAL A 83 -17.40 14.74 2.07
N TYR A 84 -16.06 14.85 2.18
CA TYR A 84 -15.39 15.61 3.25
C TYR A 84 -14.33 16.56 2.68
N LYS A 85 -14.23 17.74 3.31
CA LYS A 85 -13.42 18.89 2.85
C LYS A 85 -13.29 19.91 3.98
N GLY A 86 -12.16 20.61 4.06
CA GLY A 86 -11.96 21.63 5.10
C GLY A 86 -11.43 21.00 6.37
N ASP A 87 -11.60 21.63 7.53
CA ASP A 87 -11.31 21.01 8.84
C ASP A 87 -12.63 20.52 9.50
N ASN A 88 -13.65 20.25 8.68
CA ASN A 88 -15.06 20.01 9.05
C ASN A 88 -15.40 18.52 9.26
N PRO A 89 -15.77 18.07 10.47
CA PRO A 89 -16.09 16.67 10.73
C PRO A 89 -17.47 16.24 10.20
N SER A 90 -18.42 17.14 9.97
CA SER A 90 -19.82 16.77 9.70
C SER A 90 -20.06 16.08 8.35
N GLY A 91 -19.10 16.17 7.42
CA GLY A 91 -19.26 15.66 6.05
C GLY A 91 -20.41 16.33 5.26
N GLN A 92 -20.77 15.71 4.15
CA GLN A 92 -21.99 15.96 3.39
C GLN A 92 -22.32 14.73 2.53
N PHE A 93 -23.50 14.12 2.70
CA PHE A 93 -23.99 13.10 1.76
C PHE A 93 -24.15 13.72 0.36
N THR A 94 -23.64 13.03 -0.66
CA THR A 94 -23.57 13.51 -2.05
C THR A 94 -23.94 12.38 -2.99
N GLN A 95 -24.86 12.65 -3.93
CA GLN A 95 -25.07 11.87 -5.16
C GLN A 95 -24.92 12.86 -6.32
N GLY A 96 -23.72 12.98 -6.87
CA GLY A 96 -23.45 14.09 -7.80
C GLY A 96 -22.02 14.18 -8.30
N ASN A 97 -21.81 15.16 -9.19
CA ASN A 97 -20.51 15.49 -9.72
C ASN A 97 -19.55 15.81 -8.59
N LEU A 98 -18.48 15.04 -8.50
CA LEU A 98 -17.38 15.33 -7.58
C LEU A 98 -16.54 16.46 -8.17
N PRO A 99 -15.98 17.33 -7.33
CA PRO A 99 -14.98 18.29 -7.77
C PRO A 99 -13.74 17.63 -8.38
N ASP A 100 -13.01 18.39 -9.21
CA ASP A 100 -11.78 17.95 -9.87
C ASP A 100 -10.73 17.38 -8.89
N SER A 101 -10.04 16.35 -9.37
CA SER A 101 -8.97 15.66 -8.65
C SER A 101 -7.78 15.47 -9.61
N PRO A 102 -7.00 16.53 -9.87
CA PRO A 102 -5.86 16.45 -10.77
C PRO A 102 -4.83 15.42 -10.27
N LYS A 103 -4.38 14.60 -11.21
CA LYS A 103 -3.30 13.62 -11.02
C LYS A 103 -1.99 14.22 -11.52
N ALA A 104 -0.87 13.82 -10.94
CA ALA A 104 0.43 14.21 -11.48
C ALA A 104 0.65 13.58 -12.86
N SER A 105 1.16 14.36 -13.83
CA SER A 105 1.37 13.86 -15.21
C SER A 105 2.39 12.74 -15.30
N SER A 106 3.30 12.65 -14.34
CA SER A 106 4.26 11.55 -14.16
C SER A 106 3.59 10.18 -13.90
N LEU A 107 2.37 10.17 -13.34
CA LEU A 107 1.59 8.96 -13.07
C LEU A 107 0.77 8.48 -14.28
N LEU A 108 0.77 9.25 -15.39
CA LEU A 108 -0.13 9.04 -16.52
C LEU A 108 0.57 8.47 -17.74
N ASP A 109 -0.17 7.67 -18.52
CA ASP A 109 0.24 7.22 -19.85
C ASP A 109 -0.02 8.28 -20.95
N SER A 110 0.29 7.93 -22.19
CA SER A 110 0.11 8.78 -23.38
C SER A 110 -1.36 9.16 -23.67
N GLU A 111 -2.33 8.44 -23.09
CA GLU A 111 -3.77 8.74 -23.20
C GLU A 111 -4.31 9.51 -21.98
N GLY A 112 -3.44 9.89 -21.03
CA GLY A 112 -3.84 10.58 -19.81
C GLY A 112 -4.54 9.68 -18.77
N ARG A 113 -4.44 8.35 -18.92
CA ARG A 113 -4.91 7.38 -17.93
C ARG A 113 -3.85 7.17 -16.86
N ILE A 114 -4.22 6.71 -15.67
CA ILE A 114 -3.23 6.13 -14.76
C ILE A 114 -2.57 4.98 -15.49
N LEU A 115 -1.24 5.00 -15.55
CA LEU A 115 -0.47 3.96 -16.21
C LEU A 115 -0.82 2.59 -15.62
N GLY A 116 -1.21 1.66 -16.49
CA GLY A 116 -1.27 0.23 -16.19
C GLY A 116 -0.19 -0.48 -16.99
N ARG A 117 0.64 -1.28 -16.33
CA ARG A 117 1.67 -2.13 -16.96
C ARG A 117 1.49 -3.56 -16.45
N PRO A 118 0.97 -4.51 -17.28
CA PRO A 118 0.79 -5.89 -16.85
C PRO A 118 2.13 -6.60 -16.62
N GLN A 119 2.11 -7.69 -15.84
CA GLN A 119 3.27 -8.55 -15.56
C GLN A 119 4.02 -8.92 -16.86
N PRO A 120 5.31 -8.56 -17.03
CA PRO A 120 6.09 -8.91 -18.22
C PRO A 120 6.27 -10.43 -18.37
N GLN A 121 5.73 -11.02 -19.43
CA GLN A 121 5.79 -12.48 -19.69
C GLN A 121 6.98 -12.91 -20.57
N TYR A 122 7.72 -11.95 -21.16
CA TYR A 122 8.92 -12.18 -21.97
C TYR A 122 8.72 -13.11 -23.19
N GLU A 123 7.53 -13.12 -23.78
CA GLU A 123 7.07 -14.08 -24.81
C GLU A 123 7.93 -14.11 -26.09
N THR A 124 8.65 -13.02 -26.36
CA THR A 124 9.54 -12.86 -27.52
C THR A 124 11.00 -13.26 -27.25
N PHE A 125 11.35 -13.58 -26.01
CA PHE A 125 12.71 -13.99 -25.63
C PHE A 125 12.91 -15.49 -25.78
N LEU A 126 13.93 -15.88 -26.56
CA LEU A 126 14.35 -17.29 -26.62
C LEU A 126 14.89 -17.75 -25.27
N VAL A 127 14.75 -19.04 -24.94
CA VAL A 127 15.26 -19.67 -23.70
C VAL A 127 16.75 -19.34 -23.45
N SER A 128 17.55 -19.17 -24.50
CA SER A 128 18.96 -18.77 -24.41
C SER A 128 19.22 -17.34 -23.89
N TYR A 129 18.18 -16.51 -23.69
CA TYR A 129 18.25 -15.23 -22.98
C TYR A 129 18.07 -15.35 -21.46
N PHE A 130 17.63 -16.50 -20.97
CA PHE A 130 17.51 -16.79 -19.54
C PHE A 130 18.80 -17.44 -19.02
N ILE A 131 19.04 -17.30 -17.73
CA ILE A 131 20.06 -18.05 -16.98
C ILE A 131 19.46 -18.56 -15.67
N SER A 132 19.56 -19.86 -15.41
CA SER A 132 19.25 -20.47 -14.11
C SER A 132 20.24 -19.99 -13.04
N VAL A 133 19.77 -19.69 -11.83
CA VAL A 133 20.67 -19.39 -10.71
C VAL A 133 21.39 -20.66 -10.21
N LYS A 134 20.74 -21.83 -10.31
CA LYS A 134 21.34 -23.12 -9.94
C LYS A 134 22.48 -23.52 -10.89
N ASP A 135 22.34 -23.31 -12.20
CA ASP A 135 23.43 -23.50 -13.17
C ASP A 135 24.70 -22.68 -12.86
N TYR A 136 24.54 -21.53 -12.21
CA TYR A 136 25.64 -20.66 -11.81
C TYR A 136 26.07 -20.79 -10.34
N GLY A 137 25.58 -21.83 -9.67
CA GLY A 137 26.11 -22.33 -8.40
C GLY A 137 25.37 -21.85 -7.14
N ALA A 138 24.19 -21.25 -7.28
CA ALA A 138 23.26 -21.15 -6.16
C ALA A 138 22.65 -22.53 -5.86
N LYS A 139 22.17 -22.77 -4.63
CA LYS A 139 21.55 -24.04 -4.22
C LYS A 139 20.04 -23.95 -4.13
N GLY A 140 19.51 -22.90 -3.49
CA GLY A 140 18.08 -22.81 -3.19
C GLY A 140 17.59 -23.93 -2.27
N ASP A 141 18.45 -24.43 -1.38
CA ASP A 141 18.20 -25.59 -0.50
C ASP A 141 17.73 -25.22 0.92
N GLY A 142 17.56 -23.93 1.21
CA GLY A 142 17.15 -23.41 2.53
C GLY A 142 18.25 -23.36 3.59
N VAL A 143 19.49 -23.77 3.27
CA VAL A 143 20.57 -23.90 4.27
C VAL A 143 21.89 -23.28 3.78
N THR A 144 22.23 -23.42 2.50
CA THR A 144 23.47 -22.92 1.91
C THR A 144 23.44 -21.42 1.68
N ASP A 145 24.50 -20.71 2.10
CA ASP A 145 24.67 -19.28 1.85
C ASP A 145 24.97 -18.98 0.37
N ASP A 146 23.91 -18.69 -0.37
CA ASP A 146 23.95 -18.38 -1.81
C ASP A 146 24.36 -16.93 -2.11
N THR A 147 24.62 -16.10 -1.09
CA THR A 147 25.05 -14.69 -1.23
C THR A 147 26.17 -14.50 -2.25
N LYS A 148 27.17 -15.40 -2.24
CA LYS A 148 28.34 -15.33 -3.13
C LYS A 148 28.00 -15.74 -4.57
N ALA A 149 27.10 -16.70 -4.76
CA ALA A 149 26.62 -17.11 -6.07
C ALA A 149 25.76 -16.00 -6.69
N LEU A 150 24.75 -15.51 -5.97
CA LEU A 150 23.84 -14.45 -6.44
C LEU A 150 24.59 -13.14 -6.76
N LYS A 151 25.52 -12.70 -5.91
CA LYS A 151 26.38 -11.53 -6.21
C LYS A 151 27.24 -11.71 -7.47
N LYS A 152 27.70 -12.94 -7.76
CA LYS A 152 28.46 -13.26 -8.99
C LYS A 152 27.54 -13.30 -10.21
N ILE A 153 26.33 -13.83 -10.08
CA ILE A 153 25.29 -13.91 -11.11
C ILE A 153 24.88 -12.49 -11.54
N PHE A 154 24.39 -11.67 -10.61
CA PHE A 154 23.96 -10.30 -10.91
C PHE A 154 25.11 -9.45 -11.50
N LYS A 155 26.34 -9.57 -10.98
CA LYS A 155 27.51 -8.87 -11.54
C LYS A 155 27.84 -9.30 -12.98
N LYS A 156 27.52 -10.53 -13.39
CA LYS A 156 27.83 -11.07 -14.73
C LYS A 156 26.71 -10.85 -15.74
N PHE A 157 25.44 -10.85 -15.30
CA PHE A 157 24.30 -11.03 -16.18
C PHE A 157 23.25 -9.91 -16.16
N ALA A 158 23.25 -9.01 -15.18
CA ALA A 158 22.31 -7.88 -15.14
C ALA A 158 22.44 -7.01 -16.41
N GLY A 159 21.32 -6.74 -17.08
CA GLY A 159 21.28 -6.03 -18.36
C GLY A 159 21.72 -6.85 -19.58
N CYS A 160 22.03 -8.15 -19.43
CA CYS A 160 22.46 -9.03 -20.54
C CYS A 160 21.67 -10.34 -20.65
N LYS A 161 21.10 -10.83 -19.54
CA LYS A 161 20.25 -12.04 -19.47
C LYS A 161 19.16 -11.86 -18.41
N ILE A 162 18.02 -12.50 -18.64
CA ILE A 162 16.94 -12.62 -17.65
C ILE A 162 17.43 -13.63 -16.59
N THR A 163 17.49 -13.22 -15.33
CA THR A 163 17.96 -14.09 -14.23
C THR A 163 16.77 -14.90 -13.71
N PHE A 164 16.72 -16.18 -14.06
CA PHE A 164 15.67 -17.10 -13.65
C PHE A 164 16.02 -17.73 -12.30
N PHE A 165 15.22 -17.42 -11.27
CA PHE A 165 15.29 -18.09 -9.98
C PHE A 165 14.50 -19.40 -10.07
N ASP A 166 15.23 -20.52 -10.17
CA ASP A 166 14.63 -21.85 -10.06
C ASP A 166 13.95 -22.00 -8.68
N ALA A 167 12.83 -22.73 -8.58
CA ALA A 167 12.14 -22.91 -7.30
C ALA A 167 13.07 -23.43 -6.18
N GLY A 168 13.07 -22.76 -5.02
CA GLY A 168 13.94 -23.06 -3.89
C GLY A 168 14.11 -21.88 -2.92
N HIS A 169 14.76 -22.14 -1.78
CA HIS A 169 14.98 -21.16 -0.71
C HIS A 169 16.45 -20.72 -0.68
N TYR A 170 16.71 -19.47 -1.10
CA TYR A 170 18.06 -18.95 -1.29
C TYR A 170 18.51 -18.12 -0.08
N ILE A 171 19.29 -18.71 0.83
CA ILE A 171 19.75 -18.04 2.05
C ILE A 171 20.81 -16.98 1.72
N VAL A 172 20.67 -15.79 2.34
CA VAL A 172 21.57 -14.65 2.14
C VAL A 172 21.99 -14.02 3.46
N THR A 173 23.29 -13.80 3.65
CA THR A 173 23.91 -13.38 4.93
C THR A 173 24.50 -11.96 4.91
N ASP A 174 24.72 -11.39 3.71
CA ASP A 174 25.18 -10.01 3.52
C ASP A 174 24.59 -9.41 2.25
N THR A 175 24.17 -8.13 2.30
CA THR A 175 23.45 -7.38 1.25
C THR A 175 23.63 -7.90 -0.17
N VAL A 176 22.63 -8.60 -0.72
CA VAL A 176 22.58 -8.91 -2.15
C VAL A 176 22.22 -7.63 -2.89
N PHE A 177 23.04 -7.32 -3.90
CA PHE A 177 22.96 -6.06 -4.61
C PHE A 177 22.63 -6.29 -6.07
N ILE A 178 21.48 -5.76 -6.48
CA ILE A 178 21.03 -5.70 -7.86
C ILE A 178 21.62 -4.37 -8.43
N PRO A 179 22.51 -4.41 -9.46
CA PRO A 179 23.38 -3.31 -9.94
C PRO A 179 22.75 -1.90 -10.07
N ALA A 180 23.52 -0.79 -9.98
CA ALA A 180 24.93 -0.57 -10.34
C ALA A 180 25.93 -0.23 -9.19
N GLY A 181 27.13 -0.83 -9.22
CA GLY A 181 28.03 -0.95 -8.03
C GLY A 181 28.81 0.30 -7.60
N THR A 182 29.30 0.46 -6.36
CA THR A 182 29.32 -0.42 -5.15
C THR A 182 29.22 0.44 -3.84
N ARG A 183 29.14 -0.14 -2.62
CA ARG A 183 29.05 0.55 -1.28
C ARG A 183 29.74 -0.23 -0.12
N MET A 184 29.70 0.32 1.13
CA MET A 184 30.06 -0.26 2.47
C MET A 184 29.39 0.56 3.62
N LYS A 185 29.25 0.20 4.92
CA LYS A 185 29.26 -1.08 5.71
C LYS A 185 28.17 -1.05 6.84
N GLN A 186 28.50 -1.07 8.16
CA GLN A 186 27.50 -1.34 9.25
C GLN A 186 27.82 -0.75 10.66
N ARG A 187 26.79 -0.19 11.33
CA ARG A 187 26.35 -0.48 12.74
C ARG A 187 24.91 0.01 12.96
N LYS A 188 24.07 -0.20 11.95
CA LYS A 188 22.77 0.44 11.66
C LYS A 188 21.89 -0.59 10.94
N PRO A 189 20.55 -0.42 10.85
CA PRO A 189 19.70 -1.29 10.02
C PRO A 189 20.29 -1.48 8.61
N ARG A 190 20.42 -2.75 8.22
CA ARG A 190 21.12 -3.23 7.02
C ARG A 190 20.10 -3.60 5.96
N VAL A 191 20.43 -3.32 4.72
CA VAL A 191 19.65 -3.79 3.58
C VAL A 191 19.96 -5.26 3.30
N VAL A 192 18.94 -6.06 3.04
CA VAL A 192 19.09 -7.45 2.55
C VAL A 192 19.18 -7.44 1.02
N PHE A 193 18.12 -7.02 0.35
CA PHE A 193 18.06 -6.83 -1.10
C PHE A 193 18.06 -5.34 -1.43
N ARG A 194 19.04 -4.92 -2.23
CA ARG A 194 19.14 -3.55 -2.71
C ARG A 194 18.85 -3.51 -4.21
N VAL A 195 17.78 -2.81 -4.58
CA VAL A 195 17.38 -2.56 -5.96
C VAL A 195 17.98 -1.22 -6.41
N GLY A 196 19.11 -1.27 -7.13
CA GLY A 196 19.88 -0.11 -7.56
C GLY A 196 20.49 0.72 -6.41
N LYS A 197 21.15 1.83 -6.75
CA LYS A 197 21.54 2.91 -5.84
C LYS A 197 20.69 4.17 -6.02
N PRO A 198 20.69 5.10 -5.05
CA PRO A 198 20.18 6.45 -5.25
C PRO A 198 20.92 7.09 -6.43
N GLY A 199 20.17 7.45 -7.46
CA GLY A 199 20.68 8.03 -8.71
C GLY A 199 20.97 7.02 -9.82
N ASP A 200 20.81 5.71 -9.59
CA ASP A 200 20.81 4.74 -10.69
C ASP A 200 19.50 4.89 -11.49
N VAL A 201 19.62 4.96 -12.81
CA VAL A 201 18.50 4.95 -13.75
C VAL A 201 18.60 3.68 -14.60
N GLY A 202 17.51 2.94 -14.75
CA GLY A 202 17.50 1.70 -15.53
C GLY A 202 16.23 0.87 -15.37
N ILE A 203 16.07 -0.13 -16.23
CA ILE A 203 14.99 -1.10 -16.14
C ILE A 203 15.32 -2.13 -15.05
N VAL A 204 14.37 -2.36 -14.14
CA VAL A 204 14.39 -3.48 -13.20
C VAL A 204 12.98 -4.05 -13.13
N GLU A 205 12.87 -5.34 -13.41
CA GLU A 205 11.61 -6.08 -13.42
C GLU A 205 11.77 -7.30 -12.51
N ILE A 206 10.97 -7.36 -11.44
CA ILE A 206 10.96 -8.45 -10.46
C ILE A 206 9.58 -9.11 -10.54
N ARG A 207 9.54 -10.44 -10.72
CA ARG A 207 8.29 -11.19 -10.80
C ARG A 207 8.41 -12.55 -10.13
N ASP A 208 7.31 -13.00 -9.52
CA ASP A 208 7.16 -14.29 -8.84
C ASP A 208 8.20 -14.54 -7.71
N ILE A 209 8.69 -13.48 -7.04
CA ILE A 209 9.68 -13.58 -5.95
C ILE A 209 9.04 -13.33 -4.59
N VAL A 210 9.26 -14.25 -3.64
CA VAL A 210 8.98 -14.02 -2.21
C VAL A 210 10.27 -13.65 -1.48
N PHE A 211 10.37 -12.41 -1.02
CA PHE A 211 11.40 -11.96 -0.10
C PHE A 211 11.00 -12.33 1.34
N SER A 212 11.94 -12.83 2.14
CA SER A 212 11.68 -13.26 3.52
C SER A 212 12.91 -13.09 4.42
N THR A 213 12.78 -13.45 5.69
CA THR A 213 13.83 -13.40 6.72
C THR A 213 14.09 -14.76 7.33
N ALA A 214 15.37 -15.10 7.43
CA ALA A 214 15.88 -16.39 7.89
C ALA A 214 16.07 -16.37 9.42
N GLY A 215 14.98 -16.60 10.16
CA GLY A 215 14.95 -16.46 11.63
C GLY A 215 14.96 -14.99 12.09
N SER A 216 15.42 -14.75 13.32
CA SER A 216 15.45 -13.43 13.98
C SER A 216 16.34 -12.43 13.23
N ALA A 217 15.74 -11.40 12.62
CA ALA A 217 16.42 -10.38 11.83
C ALA A 217 15.99 -8.91 12.18
N PRO A 218 16.02 -8.49 13.45
CA PRO A 218 15.56 -7.16 13.92
C PRO A 218 16.24 -5.93 13.27
N GLY A 219 17.35 -6.14 12.55
CA GLY A 219 18.07 -5.11 11.82
C GLY A 219 17.84 -5.09 10.31
N ALA A 220 16.98 -5.97 9.76
CA ALA A 220 16.77 -6.12 8.32
C ALA A 220 15.87 -5.03 7.74
N VAL A 221 16.38 -4.31 6.75
CA VAL A 221 15.61 -3.58 5.74
C VAL A 221 15.53 -4.53 4.54
N ILE A 222 14.41 -5.21 4.32
CA ILE A 222 14.40 -6.35 3.39
C ILE A 222 14.64 -5.87 1.96
N VAL A 223 13.92 -4.84 1.52
CA VAL A 223 14.10 -4.19 0.21
C VAL A 223 14.41 -2.69 0.37
N GLU A 224 15.62 -2.26 0.00
CA GLU A 224 15.93 -0.84 -0.25
C GLU A 224 15.80 -0.60 -1.76
N TRP A 225 14.75 0.09 -2.17
CA TRP A 225 14.44 0.40 -3.57
C TRP A 225 14.93 1.81 -3.92
N ASN A 226 15.85 1.91 -4.88
CA ASN A 226 16.58 3.15 -5.18
C ASN A 226 16.62 3.51 -6.67
N VAL A 227 16.48 2.52 -7.56
CA VAL A 227 16.50 2.73 -9.00
C VAL A 227 15.33 3.60 -9.45
N LYS A 228 15.56 4.43 -10.47
CA LYS A 228 14.50 5.11 -11.21
C LYS A 228 14.37 4.52 -12.60
N GLU A 229 13.15 4.45 -13.11
CA GLU A 229 12.87 4.10 -14.49
C GLU A 229 13.54 5.05 -15.51
N PRO A 230 13.89 4.57 -16.71
CA PRO A 230 14.32 5.43 -17.81
C PRO A 230 13.21 6.39 -18.27
N THR A 231 13.57 7.52 -18.87
CA THR A 231 12.59 8.53 -19.35
C THR A 231 11.71 7.96 -20.47
N GLU A 232 12.30 7.02 -21.22
CA GLU A 232 11.77 6.29 -22.35
C GLU A 232 11.00 5.01 -21.97
N THR A 233 10.83 4.69 -20.68
CA THR A 233 10.12 3.48 -20.23
C THR A 233 9.46 3.70 -18.86
N GLN A 234 8.25 4.27 -18.86
CA GLN A 234 7.44 4.39 -17.64
C GLN A 234 7.14 3.01 -17.04
N ALA A 235 7.10 2.90 -15.70
CA ALA A 235 7.04 1.61 -14.99
C ALA A 235 8.17 0.62 -15.39
N GLY A 236 9.28 1.12 -15.95
CA GLY A 236 10.48 0.34 -16.23
C GLY A 236 11.20 -0.14 -14.97
N ALA A 237 10.95 0.50 -13.82
CA ALA A 237 11.32 0.01 -12.50
C ALA A 237 10.05 -0.50 -11.81
N GLY A 238 9.86 -1.82 -11.75
CA GLY A 238 8.63 -2.41 -11.21
C GLY A 238 8.73 -3.85 -10.72
N MET A 239 7.65 -4.28 -10.06
CA MET A 239 7.52 -5.57 -9.42
C MET A 239 6.07 -6.07 -9.49
N TRP A 240 5.89 -7.35 -9.83
CA TRP A 240 4.60 -8.01 -10.05
C TRP A 240 4.55 -9.36 -9.32
N ASP A 241 3.40 -9.74 -8.75
CA ASP A 241 3.16 -11.05 -8.11
C ASP A 241 4.30 -11.49 -7.17
N SER A 242 4.92 -10.51 -6.51
CA SER A 242 6.10 -10.69 -5.66
C SER A 242 5.81 -10.06 -4.31
N GLN A 243 6.25 -10.75 -3.26
CA GLN A 243 5.78 -10.52 -1.90
C GLN A 243 6.96 -10.33 -0.96
N ILE A 244 6.73 -9.64 0.16
CA ILE A 244 7.63 -9.63 1.29
C ILE A 244 6.89 -10.31 2.43
N ARG A 245 7.17 -11.60 2.65
CA ARG A 245 6.44 -12.47 3.59
C ARG A 245 7.38 -12.88 4.71
N THR A 246 7.13 -12.42 5.94
CA THR A 246 8.05 -12.60 7.07
C THR A 246 7.45 -13.43 8.20
N CYS A 247 8.20 -14.46 8.64
CA CYS A 247 7.71 -15.54 9.52
C CYS A 247 6.51 -16.29 8.90
N GLY A 248 5.78 -17.08 9.70
CA GLY A 248 4.54 -17.75 9.29
C GLY A 248 4.71 -18.94 8.35
N VAL A 249 5.93 -19.43 8.13
CA VAL A 249 6.22 -20.68 7.42
C VAL A 249 7.33 -21.46 8.13
N SER A 250 7.34 -22.77 7.90
CA SER A 250 8.19 -23.71 8.61
C SER A 250 9.67 -23.59 8.20
N GLN A 251 10.52 -23.70 9.21
CA GLN A 251 11.98 -23.84 9.13
C GLN A 251 12.74 -22.78 8.30
N ILE A 252 12.97 -21.64 8.94
CA ILE A 252 14.37 -21.35 9.29
C ILE A 252 14.52 -21.44 10.81
N GLY A 253 14.94 -22.61 11.28
CA GLY A 253 15.31 -22.90 12.68
C GLY A 253 14.15 -23.34 13.58
N GLU A 254 14.40 -24.34 14.43
CA GLU A 254 13.48 -24.84 15.46
C GLU A 254 13.45 -23.92 16.70
N GLY A 255 13.44 -22.61 16.49
CA GLY A 255 13.42 -21.60 17.54
C GLY A 255 12.03 -21.47 18.16
N ARG A 256 11.92 -21.73 19.47
CA ARG A 256 10.77 -21.27 20.26
C ARG A 256 10.70 -19.74 20.23
N TYR A 257 9.51 -19.19 20.44
CA TYR A 257 9.15 -17.77 20.36
C TYR A 257 9.78 -16.85 21.44
N GLU A 258 11.06 -17.03 21.77
CA GLU A 258 11.87 -16.06 22.53
C GLU A 258 12.60 -15.07 21.59
N ASP A 259 12.63 -15.34 20.28
CA ASP A 259 13.43 -14.64 19.26
C ASP A 259 12.56 -13.98 18.14
N CYS A 260 11.36 -13.52 18.49
CA CYS A 260 10.25 -13.12 17.60
C CYS A 260 10.46 -11.95 16.61
N PHE A 261 11.69 -11.48 16.36
CA PHE A 261 11.93 -10.28 15.54
C PHE A 261 12.08 -10.60 14.04
N ALA A 262 11.05 -10.33 13.26
CA ALA A 262 11.06 -10.50 11.81
C ALA A 262 11.99 -9.51 11.09
N ALA A 263 11.74 -8.19 11.19
CA ALA A 263 12.48 -7.19 10.41
C ALA A 263 12.47 -5.78 11.05
N PHE A 264 13.38 -4.91 10.62
CA PHE A 264 13.35 -3.48 10.94
C PHE A 264 12.35 -2.71 10.05
N LEU A 265 12.33 -3.03 8.76
CA LEU A 265 11.50 -2.43 7.71
C LEU A 265 11.40 -3.39 6.52
N ASN A 266 10.21 -3.62 6.00
CA ASN A 266 10.05 -4.52 4.85
C ASN A 266 10.48 -3.84 3.53
N LEU A 267 9.86 -2.70 3.17
CA LEU A 267 10.13 -1.99 1.92
C LEU A 267 10.46 -0.51 2.15
N HIS A 268 11.57 -0.04 1.59
CA HIS A 268 11.97 1.37 1.56
C HIS A 268 12.07 1.88 0.11
N ILE A 269 11.07 2.62 -0.36
CA ILE A 269 11.11 3.32 -1.64
C ILE A 269 11.81 4.68 -1.43
N THR A 270 13.09 4.74 -1.74
CA THR A 270 13.94 5.90 -1.41
C THR A 270 13.71 7.11 -2.33
N LYS A 271 14.11 8.30 -1.87
CA LYS A 271 13.76 9.60 -2.46
C LYS A 271 13.96 9.76 -3.98
N GLN A 272 14.95 9.10 -4.59
CA GLN A 272 15.26 9.27 -6.02
C GLN A 272 14.58 8.24 -6.94
N ALA A 273 13.97 7.20 -6.37
CA ALA A 273 13.41 6.08 -7.13
C ALA A 273 12.07 6.39 -7.80
N SER A 274 11.72 5.61 -8.82
CA SER A 274 10.32 5.33 -9.20
C SER A 274 10.01 3.85 -8.94
N ALA A 275 8.74 3.49 -8.84
CA ALA A 275 8.34 2.11 -8.60
C ALA A 275 6.91 1.83 -9.10
N TYR A 276 6.73 0.81 -9.94
CA TYR A 276 5.43 0.22 -10.26
C TYR A 276 5.29 -1.11 -9.52
N LEU A 277 4.49 -1.17 -8.46
CA LEU A 277 4.33 -2.35 -7.61
C LEU A 277 2.89 -2.86 -7.72
N GLU A 278 2.70 -4.01 -8.33
CA GLU A 278 1.40 -4.63 -8.62
C GLU A 278 1.27 -5.99 -7.92
N ALA A 279 0.10 -6.27 -7.35
CA ALA A 279 -0.18 -7.46 -6.52
C ALA A 279 0.85 -7.69 -5.39
N THR A 280 1.52 -6.63 -4.95
CA THR A 280 2.60 -6.70 -3.95
C THR A 280 2.02 -6.76 -2.55
N TRP A 281 2.23 -7.90 -1.88
CA TRP A 281 1.82 -8.14 -0.49
C TRP A 281 3.03 -8.06 0.45
N VAL A 282 2.92 -7.25 1.51
CA VAL A 282 3.97 -7.02 2.51
C VAL A 282 3.44 -7.48 3.87
N TRP A 283 3.55 -8.78 4.14
CA TRP A 283 2.95 -9.46 5.28
C TRP A 283 4.00 -9.76 6.35
N LEU A 284 3.73 -9.30 7.57
CA LEU A 284 4.23 -9.95 8.76
C LEU A 284 3.21 -10.99 9.21
N ALA A 285 3.69 -12.19 9.52
CA ALA A 285 2.81 -13.30 9.89
C ALA A 285 1.98 -13.03 11.15
N ASP A 286 0.67 -13.12 11.00
CA ASP A 286 -0.30 -13.19 12.10
C ASP A 286 -0.65 -14.64 12.49
N HIS A 287 -0.44 -15.60 11.59
CA HIS A 287 -0.63 -17.04 11.80
C HIS A 287 0.45 -17.88 11.09
N ASP A 288 0.49 -19.18 11.41
CA ASP A 288 1.36 -20.18 10.77
C ASP A 288 0.64 -20.84 9.58
N LEU A 289 1.25 -20.78 8.39
CA LEU A 289 0.70 -21.31 7.13
C LEU A 289 1.03 -22.79 6.90
N ASP A 290 2.06 -23.34 7.55
CA ASP A 290 2.62 -24.65 7.23
C ASP A 290 2.22 -25.74 8.25
N ASN A 291 1.78 -25.35 9.46
CA ASN A 291 1.30 -26.27 10.50
C ASN A 291 -0.19 -26.64 10.31
N ASP A 292 -1.11 -25.88 10.92
CA ASP A 292 -2.56 -26.07 10.77
C ASP A 292 -3.20 -25.04 9.82
N GLY A 293 -2.42 -24.05 9.35
CA GLY A 293 -2.85 -22.96 8.48
C GLY A 293 -3.66 -21.85 9.18
N VAL A 294 -3.82 -21.91 10.51
CA VAL A 294 -4.75 -21.03 11.25
C VAL A 294 -4.29 -20.62 12.65
N SER A 295 -3.30 -21.29 13.25
CA SER A 295 -2.77 -20.97 14.58
C SER A 295 -2.11 -19.59 14.58
N GLN A 296 -2.69 -18.66 15.33
CA GLN A 296 -2.19 -17.29 15.47
C GLN A 296 -0.86 -17.23 16.22
N ILE A 297 0.02 -16.32 15.81
CA ILE A 297 1.38 -16.17 16.36
C ILE A 297 1.73 -14.71 16.69
N SER A 298 2.73 -14.52 17.55
CA SER A 298 3.26 -13.19 17.94
C SER A 298 4.66 -12.98 17.37
N VAL A 299 4.76 -12.23 16.27
CA VAL A 299 6.05 -11.82 15.67
C VAL A 299 6.09 -10.31 15.41
N TYR A 300 7.29 -9.76 15.30
CA TYR A 300 7.54 -8.32 15.31
C TYR A 300 8.40 -7.87 14.12
N SER A 301 7.77 -7.28 13.09
CA SER A 301 8.45 -6.38 12.14
C SER A 301 8.10 -4.94 12.50
N GLY A 302 9.10 -4.05 12.51
CA GLY A 302 8.88 -2.68 12.93
C GLY A 302 7.97 -1.91 11.99
N ARG A 303 8.10 -2.11 10.67
CA ARG A 303 7.59 -1.20 9.63
C ARG A 303 7.29 -1.96 8.33
N GLY A 304 6.18 -1.64 7.67
CA GLY A 304 5.84 -2.17 6.35
C GLY A 304 6.52 -1.45 5.21
N ILE A 305 5.79 -0.52 4.60
CA ILE A 305 6.20 0.24 3.42
C ILE A 305 6.49 1.69 3.83
N LEU A 306 7.74 2.12 3.65
CA LEU A 306 8.16 3.51 3.74
C LEU A 306 8.48 4.05 2.34
N SER A 307 7.85 5.14 1.92
CA SER A 307 8.23 5.89 0.72
C SER A 307 8.64 7.33 1.05
N GLU A 308 9.77 7.72 0.47
CA GLU A 308 10.24 9.12 0.38
C GLU A 308 10.33 9.58 -1.09
N SER A 309 10.01 8.68 -2.04
CA SER A 309 10.19 8.87 -3.48
C SER A 309 9.54 10.16 -3.97
N GLN A 310 10.22 10.90 -4.85
CA GLN A 310 9.64 12.05 -5.56
C GLN A 310 8.83 11.65 -6.81
N GLY A 311 8.71 10.35 -7.06
CA GLY A 311 7.84 9.74 -8.06
C GLY A 311 8.41 9.61 -9.48
N PRO A 312 7.62 8.98 -10.38
CA PRO A 312 6.31 8.40 -10.10
C PRO A 312 6.36 7.12 -9.26
N VAL A 313 5.30 6.84 -8.51
CA VAL A 313 5.09 5.53 -7.85
C VAL A 313 3.65 5.09 -8.07
N TRP A 314 3.46 3.83 -8.45
CA TRP A 314 2.16 3.18 -8.56
C TRP A 314 2.13 1.97 -7.62
N LEU A 315 1.17 1.96 -6.69
CA LEU A 315 0.90 0.84 -5.80
C LEU A 315 -0.47 0.26 -6.18
N ILE A 316 -0.46 -0.74 -7.05
CA ILE A 316 -1.65 -1.35 -7.67
C ILE A 316 -2.05 -2.60 -6.89
N GLY A 317 -3.20 -2.56 -6.21
CA GLY A 317 -3.71 -3.70 -5.43
C GLY A 317 -2.72 -4.22 -4.37
N THR A 318 -2.06 -3.32 -3.64
CA THR A 318 -1.02 -3.69 -2.66
C THR A 318 -1.59 -3.87 -1.26
N GLY A 319 -0.99 -4.76 -0.47
CA GLY A 319 -1.28 -4.94 0.95
C GLY A 319 -0.03 -4.77 1.82
N SER A 320 -0.18 -4.25 3.04
CA SER A 320 0.90 -4.13 4.03
C SER A 320 0.32 -4.32 5.43
N GLU A 321 0.83 -5.26 6.23
CA GLU A 321 0.06 -5.79 7.37
C GLU A 321 0.92 -6.18 8.59
N HIS A 322 0.31 -6.01 9.77
CA HIS A 322 0.79 -6.48 11.07
C HIS A 322 2.12 -5.87 11.56
N HIS A 323 2.65 -4.83 10.91
CA HIS A 323 3.87 -4.17 11.36
C HIS A 323 3.61 -3.22 12.53
N VAL A 324 4.57 -3.19 13.48
CA VAL A 324 4.40 -2.58 14.82
C VAL A 324 4.11 -1.08 14.78
N LEU A 325 4.79 -0.31 13.91
CA LEU A 325 4.70 1.16 13.89
C LEU A 325 3.74 1.67 12.80
N TYR A 326 3.83 1.10 11.62
CA TYR A 326 2.99 1.47 10.48
C TYR A 326 3.01 0.45 9.34
N GLN A 327 1.89 0.38 8.64
CA GLN A 327 1.73 -0.42 7.43
C GLN A 327 2.18 0.37 6.18
N TYR A 328 1.64 1.57 5.94
CA TYR A 328 2.12 2.52 4.92
C TYR A 328 2.56 3.84 5.56
N ARG A 329 3.73 4.34 5.15
CA ARG A 329 4.19 5.69 5.50
C ARG A 329 4.83 6.42 4.32
N LEU A 330 4.38 7.65 4.09
CA LEU A 330 4.88 8.57 3.09
C LEU A 330 5.51 9.78 3.79
N VAL A 331 6.78 10.09 3.51
CA VAL A 331 7.51 11.20 4.16
C VAL A 331 8.21 12.07 3.12
N GLY A 332 7.69 13.28 2.92
CA GLY A 332 8.17 14.20 1.87
C GLY A 332 8.06 13.64 0.45
N ALA A 333 7.27 12.58 0.24
CA ALA A 333 7.10 11.89 -1.03
C ALA A 333 6.35 12.75 -2.05
N LYS A 334 6.42 12.42 -3.34
CA LYS A 334 5.66 13.10 -4.39
C LYS A 334 5.21 12.11 -5.48
N ASP A 335 4.09 12.43 -6.15
CA ASP A 335 3.54 11.73 -7.31
C ASP A 335 3.37 10.23 -7.06
N HIS A 336 2.33 9.88 -6.30
CA HIS A 336 1.98 8.48 -6.02
C HIS A 336 0.53 8.20 -6.43
N TYR A 337 0.30 7.11 -7.15
CA TYR A 337 -1.00 6.46 -7.28
C TYR A 337 -1.04 5.23 -6.37
N MET A 338 -2.14 5.02 -5.66
CA MET A 338 -2.28 3.94 -4.68
C MET A 338 -3.72 3.39 -4.75
N GLY A 339 -3.95 2.21 -5.30
CA GLY A 339 -5.32 1.73 -5.54
C GLY A 339 -5.41 0.25 -5.96
N LEU A 340 -6.04 -0.64 -5.20
CA LEU A 340 -6.37 -0.46 -3.77
C LEU A 340 -5.08 -0.42 -2.92
N ILE A 341 -5.19 0.12 -1.70
CA ILE A 341 -4.31 -0.29 -0.58
C ILE A 341 -5.11 -1.05 0.47
N GLN A 342 -4.48 -2.03 1.10
CA GLN A 342 -5.08 -2.87 2.14
C GLN A 342 -4.13 -2.96 3.35
N THR A 343 -4.64 -2.88 4.58
CA THR A 343 -3.85 -2.97 5.81
C THR A 343 -4.60 -3.58 6.99
N GLU A 344 -3.88 -4.36 7.79
CA GLU A 344 -4.31 -4.80 9.11
C GLU A 344 -3.30 -4.39 10.21
N SER A 345 -3.82 -4.01 11.38
CA SER A 345 -3.03 -3.80 12.61
C SER A 345 -2.74 -5.14 13.31
N PRO A 346 -1.52 -5.37 13.83
CA PRO A 346 -1.15 -6.67 14.41
C PRO A 346 -1.99 -7.04 15.63
N TYR A 347 -2.50 -8.28 15.64
CA TYR A 347 -3.57 -8.70 16.55
C TYR A 347 -3.19 -8.68 18.04
N TYR A 348 -1.90 -8.75 18.37
CA TYR A 348 -1.42 -8.62 19.74
C TYR A 348 -1.53 -7.20 20.30
N GLN A 349 -1.58 -6.15 19.45
CA GLN A 349 -1.69 -4.78 19.94
C GLN A 349 -3.02 -4.60 20.69
N PRO A 350 -3.05 -3.84 21.80
CA PRO A 350 -2.01 -2.95 22.30
C PRO A 350 -0.98 -3.59 23.24
N THR A 351 -0.81 -4.93 23.23
CA THR A 351 0.07 -5.67 24.15
C THR A 351 1.12 -6.52 23.41
N PRO A 352 2.35 -6.02 23.16
CA PRO A 352 2.87 -4.70 23.53
C PRO A 352 2.46 -3.59 22.55
N PRO A 353 2.50 -2.31 22.98
CA PRO A 353 2.13 -1.18 22.12
C PRO A 353 3.32 -0.67 21.29
N PRO A 354 3.07 0.01 20.15
CA PRO A 354 4.12 0.74 19.43
C PRO A 354 4.81 1.75 20.36
N PRO A 355 6.16 1.85 20.33
CA PRO A 355 7.09 1.28 19.35
C PRO A 355 7.55 -0.16 19.68
N THR A 356 7.21 -0.67 20.87
CA THR A 356 7.74 -1.91 21.46
C THR A 356 7.42 -3.12 20.57
N PRO A 357 8.38 -4.04 20.33
CA PRO A 357 9.71 -4.14 20.95
C PRO A 357 10.83 -3.33 20.26
N PHE A 358 10.51 -2.41 19.35
CA PHE A 358 11.50 -1.54 18.69
C PHE A 358 11.72 -0.22 19.44
N PHE A 359 12.85 0.43 19.17
CA PHE A 359 13.11 1.81 19.61
C PHE A 359 12.65 2.81 18.53
N PRO A 360 12.07 3.98 18.90
CA PRO A 360 11.70 5.02 17.96
C PRO A 360 12.90 5.56 17.19
N ASN A 361 12.82 5.54 15.86
CA ASN A 361 13.86 6.04 14.98
C ASN A 361 13.53 7.47 14.51
N LYS A 362 14.20 8.45 15.12
CA LYS A 362 14.13 9.88 14.72
C LYS A 362 15.19 10.26 13.68
N SER A 363 15.84 9.29 13.03
CA SER A 363 16.78 9.55 11.94
C SER A 363 16.04 9.92 10.66
N SER A 364 16.52 10.93 9.95
CA SER A 364 15.98 11.37 8.67
C SER A 364 15.95 10.31 7.56
N LYS A 365 16.62 9.15 7.70
CA LYS A 365 16.54 8.03 6.73
C LYS A 365 15.33 7.10 6.96
N TYR A 366 14.86 6.99 8.20
CA TYR A 366 13.78 6.08 8.58
C TYR A 366 12.92 6.78 9.64
N SER A 367 12.46 7.99 9.29
CA SER A 367 11.79 8.90 10.22
C SER A 367 10.43 8.32 10.61
N ASP A 368 10.35 7.75 11.81
CA ASP A 368 9.11 7.17 12.33
C ASP A 368 8.02 8.24 12.52
N PRO A 369 6.73 7.86 12.47
CA PRO A 369 5.66 8.79 12.78
C PRO A 369 5.80 9.29 14.21
N ALA A 370 5.36 10.53 14.48
CA ALA A 370 5.18 10.98 15.85
C ALA A 370 4.21 10.02 16.56
N THR A 371 4.61 9.54 17.74
CA THR A 371 3.82 8.60 18.55
C THR A 371 2.45 9.20 18.84
N TYR A 372 1.41 8.47 18.47
CA TYR A 372 0.03 8.78 18.76
C TYR A 372 -0.58 7.64 19.60
N ASP A 373 -1.38 8.04 20.60
CA ASP A 373 -1.95 7.28 21.73
C ASP A 373 -1.04 6.32 22.52
N GLY A 374 -0.08 5.65 21.87
CA GLY A 374 0.79 4.66 22.48
C GLY A 374 0.12 3.30 22.60
N THR A 375 -0.77 2.93 21.67
CA THR A 375 -1.53 1.68 21.69
C THR A 375 -1.47 0.87 20.38
N SER A 376 -1.60 1.49 19.20
CA SER A 376 -1.74 0.77 17.92
C SER A 376 -0.97 1.37 16.72
N ALA A 377 -0.64 0.53 15.73
CA ALA A 377 0.09 0.87 14.52
C ALA A 377 -0.71 1.76 13.55
N TRP A 378 -0.04 2.66 12.80
CA TRP A 378 -0.71 3.43 11.75
C TRP A 378 -0.89 2.61 10.47
N ALA A 379 -2.12 2.40 10.01
CA ALA A 379 -2.37 1.87 8.67
C ALA A 379 -1.78 2.79 7.58
N LEU A 380 -2.04 4.09 7.68
CA LEU A 380 -1.55 5.09 6.73
C LEU A 380 -1.04 6.34 7.46
N SER A 381 0.24 6.68 7.26
CA SER A 381 0.85 7.91 7.79
C SER A 381 1.45 8.76 6.67
N VAL A 382 0.90 9.96 6.42
CA VAL A 382 1.37 10.86 5.35
C VAL A 382 1.88 12.18 5.94
N GLN A 383 3.17 12.45 5.75
CA GLN A 383 3.86 13.64 6.24
C GLN A 383 4.55 14.37 5.08
N GLU A 384 4.39 15.70 5.01
CA GLU A 384 5.01 16.62 4.04
C GLU A 384 4.94 16.22 2.55
N SER A 385 4.07 15.28 2.16
CA SER A 385 4.09 14.57 0.88
C SER A 385 3.05 15.10 -0.12
N LYS A 386 3.39 15.25 -1.39
CA LYS A 386 2.57 15.97 -2.38
C LYS A 386 2.01 15.09 -3.48
N ASP A 387 0.81 15.46 -3.91
CA ASP A 387 0.17 14.98 -5.13
C ASP A 387 0.00 13.45 -5.11
N ILE A 388 -0.40 12.97 -3.93
CA ILE A 388 -0.71 11.58 -3.61
C ILE A 388 -2.19 11.33 -3.96
N PHE A 389 -2.45 10.33 -4.80
CA PHE A 389 -3.77 9.96 -5.29
C PHE A 389 -4.09 8.53 -4.88
N ILE A 390 -4.86 8.38 -3.80
CA ILE A 390 -5.29 7.09 -3.28
C ILE A 390 -6.71 6.83 -3.81
N PHE A 391 -6.92 5.70 -4.48
CA PHE A 391 -8.17 5.34 -5.13
C PHE A 391 -8.64 3.97 -4.64
N GLY A 392 -9.36 4.00 -3.52
CA GLY A 392 -9.75 2.83 -2.75
C GLY A 392 -8.72 2.48 -1.67
N ALA A 393 -9.18 2.31 -0.44
CA ALA A 393 -8.37 1.88 0.70
C ALA A 393 -9.21 1.07 1.68
N GLY A 394 -8.74 -0.10 2.10
CA GLY A 394 -9.30 -0.90 3.19
C GLY A 394 -8.35 -0.92 4.37
N LEU A 395 -8.66 -0.20 5.46
CA LEU A 395 -7.77 -0.08 6.61
C LEU A 395 -8.43 -0.65 7.88
N TYR A 396 -7.94 -1.78 8.38
CA TYR A 396 -8.63 -2.59 9.37
C TYR A 396 -7.86 -2.76 10.69
N SER A 397 -8.62 -2.91 11.77
CA SER A 397 -8.14 -3.32 13.08
C SER A 397 -9.19 -4.27 13.66
N PHE A 398 -8.89 -5.56 13.75
CA PHE A 398 -9.89 -6.57 14.15
C PHE A 398 -9.83 -6.96 15.63
N PHE A 399 -8.67 -6.80 16.27
CA PHE A 399 -8.41 -7.35 17.60
C PHE A 399 -7.79 -6.33 18.57
N GLN A 400 -8.00 -6.58 19.86
CA GLN A 400 -7.18 -6.09 20.97
C GLN A 400 -6.62 -7.28 21.74
N THR A 401 -5.30 -7.49 21.69
CA THR A 401 -4.63 -8.63 22.34
C THR A 401 -5.33 -9.97 22.00
N TYR A 402 -5.56 -10.22 20.71
CA TYR A 402 -6.28 -11.38 20.14
C TYR A 402 -7.77 -11.52 20.49
N VAL A 403 -8.40 -10.53 21.14
CA VAL A 403 -9.87 -10.49 21.35
C VAL A 403 -10.54 -9.65 20.27
N ASP A 404 -11.54 -10.21 19.56
CA ASP A 404 -12.33 -9.48 18.55
C ASP A 404 -13.08 -8.30 19.20
N CYS A 405 -12.91 -7.13 18.60
CA CYS A 405 -13.55 -5.87 18.95
C CYS A 405 -14.07 -5.12 17.71
N ALA A 406 -14.07 -5.77 16.54
CA ALA A 406 -14.34 -5.17 15.25
C ALA A 406 -15.81 -4.71 15.15
N ILE A 407 -16.74 -5.57 15.59
CA ILE A 407 -18.18 -5.29 15.65
C ILE A 407 -18.46 -4.12 16.61
N ALA A 408 -17.75 -4.05 17.74
CA ALA A 408 -17.86 -2.97 18.71
C ALA A 408 -17.19 -1.66 18.24
N ARG A 409 -16.46 -1.68 17.11
CA ARG A 409 -15.68 -0.57 16.55
C ARG A 409 -14.69 0.06 17.55
N ALA A 410 -14.15 -0.75 18.45
CA ALA A 410 -13.42 -0.30 19.63
C ALA A 410 -11.94 -0.73 19.69
N CYS A 411 -11.43 -1.40 18.64
CA CYS A 411 -10.08 -1.98 18.62
C CYS A 411 -8.95 -0.95 18.65
N GLN A 412 -9.11 0.13 17.90
CA GLN A 412 -8.06 1.12 17.71
C GLN A 412 -8.66 2.52 17.64
N SER A 413 -8.01 3.48 18.31
CA SER A 413 -8.58 4.83 18.40
C SER A 413 -8.44 5.61 17.09
N GLN A 414 -7.26 5.57 16.44
CA GLN A 414 -7.02 6.23 15.14
C GLN A 414 -6.16 5.35 14.23
N ILE A 415 -6.58 5.21 12.95
CA ILE A 415 -5.96 4.28 11.99
C ILE A 415 -5.18 4.95 10.85
N ALA A 416 -5.56 6.16 10.45
CA ALA A 416 -4.83 6.96 9.44
C ALA A 416 -4.48 8.35 9.96
N ASN A 417 -3.37 8.93 9.51
CA ASN A 417 -2.87 10.25 9.89
C ASN A 417 -2.30 10.98 8.68
N ILE A 418 -2.87 12.14 8.33
CA ILE A 418 -2.41 12.96 7.21
C ILE A 418 -2.12 14.38 7.72
N ASP A 419 -0.89 14.83 7.53
CA ASP A 419 -0.44 16.10 8.09
C ASP A 419 -0.96 17.34 7.35
N ARG A 420 -0.71 18.51 7.98
CA ARG A 420 -1.17 19.80 7.46
C ARG A 420 -0.47 20.27 6.17
N ALA A 421 0.60 19.60 5.73
CA ALA A 421 1.38 19.96 4.53
C ALA A 421 1.02 19.11 3.29
N SER A 422 0.61 17.85 3.47
CA SER A 422 0.63 16.82 2.40
C SER A 422 -0.53 16.82 1.38
N SER A 423 -0.38 17.24 0.11
CA SER A 423 -1.51 17.14 -0.87
C SER A 423 -1.91 15.67 -1.16
N VAL A 424 -3.04 15.24 -0.57
CA VAL A 424 -3.66 13.91 -0.79
C VAL A 424 -5.08 14.06 -1.35
N TYR A 425 -5.42 13.25 -2.36
CA TYR A 425 -6.79 12.84 -2.70
C TYR A 425 -6.98 11.38 -2.27
N LEU A 426 -8.12 11.04 -1.67
CA LEU A 426 -8.36 9.71 -1.11
C LEU A 426 -9.84 9.31 -1.30
N PHE A 427 -10.09 8.47 -2.28
CA PHE A 427 -11.42 8.00 -2.64
C PHE A 427 -11.68 6.61 -2.04
N SER A 428 -12.94 6.31 -1.71
CA SER A 428 -13.41 4.99 -1.27
C SER A 428 -12.55 4.37 -0.15
N LEU A 429 -12.29 5.15 0.91
CA LEU A 429 -11.67 4.62 2.12
C LEU A 429 -12.75 3.96 3.00
N SER A 430 -12.56 2.67 3.26
CA SER A 430 -13.31 1.85 4.20
C SER A 430 -12.42 1.51 5.40
N THR A 431 -12.99 1.52 6.61
CA THR A 431 -12.25 1.22 7.84
C THR A 431 -13.04 0.32 8.78
N VAL A 432 -12.35 -0.62 9.45
CA VAL A 432 -12.98 -1.60 10.36
C VAL A 432 -12.41 -1.45 11.78
N GLY A 433 -13.26 -1.64 12.79
CA GLY A 433 -12.88 -1.75 14.21
C GLY A 433 -12.40 -0.47 14.91
N VAL A 434 -12.52 0.70 14.27
CA VAL A 434 -11.92 1.95 14.77
C VAL A 434 -12.94 3.01 15.21
N THR A 435 -12.62 3.76 16.27
CA THR A 435 -13.50 4.83 16.79
C THR A 435 -13.33 6.15 16.03
N SER A 436 -12.12 6.47 15.59
CA SER A 436 -11.81 7.64 14.76
C SER A 436 -11.01 7.22 13.53
N ARG A 437 -11.44 7.70 12.36
CA ARG A 437 -10.95 7.17 11.08
C ARG A 437 -9.78 7.97 10.48
N LEU A 438 -9.57 9.24 10.85
CA LEU A 438 -8.44 10.06 10.35
C LEU A 438 -7.97 11.14 11.33
N ALA A 439 -6.66 11.17 11.61
CA ALA A 439 -5.97 12.19 12.39
C ALA A 439 -5.44 13.36 11.55
N SER A 440 -5.41 14.56 12.13
CA SER A 440 -4.52 15.66 11.71
C SER A 440 -3.72 16.14 12.93
N THR A 441 -2.47 15.68 13.05
CA THR A 441 -1.45 16.17 14.00
C THR A 441 -1.88 16.28 15.48
N ALA A 442 -1.84 15.17 16.21
CA ALA A 442 -1.76 15.09 17.68
C ALA A 442 -2.85 15.83 18.49
N LYS A 443 -4.02 16.08 17.89
CA LYS A 443 -5.29 16.33 18.60
C LYS A 443 -6.40 15.53 17.93
N GLU A 444 -7.31 15.02 18.74
CA GLU A 444 -8.52 14.36 18.28
C GLU A 444 -9.38 15.33 17.46
N LEU A 445 -9.97 14.83 16.38
CA LEU A 445 -10.93 15.56 15.53
C LEU A 445 -12.32 14.88 15.51
N TRP A 446 -12.47 13.76 16.21
CA TRP A 446 -13.55 12.79 16.00
C TRP A 446 -14.13 12.18 17.28
N THR A 447 -13.75 12.69 18.45
CA THR A 447 -14.44 12.39 19.71
C THR A 447 -15.65 13.30 19.89
N ARG A 448 -16.77 12.76 20.41
CA ARG A 448 -18.05 13.47 20.49
C ARG A 448 -17.98 14.66 21.48
N GLY A 449 -17.81 15.85 20.91
CA GLY A 449 -18.18 17.14 21.51
C GLY A 449 -17.20 17.72 22.53
N ILE A 450 -16.56 18.84 22.15
CA ILE A 450 -16.20 19.94 23.05
C ILE A 450 -16.00 21.22 22.21
N THR A 451 -16.49 22.34 22.72
CA THR A 451 -16.47 23.65 22.04
C THR A 451 -15.14 24.38 22.28
N LEU A 452 -14.59 25.08 21.27
CA LEU A 452 -14.04 26.46 21.41
C LEU A 452 -13.59 27.08 20.07
N MET A 453 -13.35 28.40 20.09
CA MET A 453 -13.24 29.27 18.91
C MET A 453 -11.80 29.45 18.39
N GLY A 454 -11.65 29.69 17.07
CA GLY A 454 -10.39 30.15 16.46
C GLY A 454 -10.53 30.37 14.95
N SER A 455 -10.14 31.53 14.43
CA SER A 455 -10.49 31.94 13.04
C SER A 455 -9.35 31.79 12.00
N ARG A 456 -9.74 31.85 10.72
CA ARG A 456 -8.94 31.99 9.47
C ARG A 456 -8.42 30.72 8.76
N GLN A 457 -9.27 30.26 7.82
CA GLN A 457 -8.96 29.69 6.49
C GLN A 457 -7.81 28.66 6.39
N ARG A 458 -8.13 27.38 6.68
CA ARG A 458 -7.27 26.19 6.49
C ARG A 458 -8.18 25.02 6.04
N SER A 459 -7.66 23.92 5.48
CA SER A 459 -8.53 22.86 4.90
C SER A 459 -7.89 21.47 4.77
N LEU A 460 -8.33 20.50 5.58
CA LEU A 460 -7.70 19.18 5.75
C LEU A 460 -8.44 18.00 6.51
N ILE A 461 -9.52 17.39 5.97
CA ILE A 461 -10.13 16.08 6.37
C ILE A 461 -10.93 15.49 5.19
N GLY A 462 -11.53 14.27 5.19
CA GLY A 462 -11.50 13.16 6.16
C GLY A 462 -12.88 12.64 6.60
N VAL A 463 -13.23 11.41 6.16
CA VAL A 463 -14.00 10.28 6.78
C VAL A 463 -14.94 10.49 7.99
N SER A 464 -16.10 9.81 8.04
CA SER A 464 -16.82 9.54 9.32
C SER A 464 -17.64 8.23 9.39
N GLU A 465 -18.09 7.95 10.63
CA GLU A 465 -19.04 6.94 11.19
C GLU A 465 -18.75 5.44 11.01
#